data_AF-A0A418BN50-F1
#
_entry.id   AF-A0A418BN50-F1
#
_cell.length_a   1.000
_cell.length_b   1.000
_cell.length_c   1.000
_cell.angle_alpha   90.00
_cell.angle_beta   90.00
_cell.angle_gamma   90.00
#
_symmetry.space_group_name_H-M   'P 1'
#
loop_
_entity.id
_entity.type
_entity.pdbx_description
1 polymer ?
#
loop_
_entity_poly.entity_id
_entity_poly.type
_entity_poly.pdbx_seq_one_letter_code
_entity_poly.pdbx_strand_id
1 'polypeptide(L)'
;MSLDVELEEVALTKELHRKQIALGKLRLQVAHLRHIRLASLRDCLVCEADLCVDATDSVVTPDDHTFLLPEPQKTQVDWCPPTLPLSVNEDASTSVHFAAMASANTQAVLEVEIAAVGDVFEFQLQALHRAETLLMLADEVSYKAKLQFDLEYRSATMIQAMYKCHVLYHIHKTVMAGRHAAAAHIQRIYERYLYSKAIRLPAWCVLGQQVMVAMPIARRAAIWFQFYAGKDFSSGNFSTVPAAPLDVLEHRCRQDDKCAAFASDGSLKRFVPRQLSQLHALNPPDDRPLDMRVDGLYIKRIPRDDSEVTTHAIVTRIPVDKFGPVQVVFDGTGVIEDVPVHKLSVRWTHAYDMSADTWHFVDAVTQIKAPAAPEPFGDADSRQREIDGRKRSYAMERDADYMAKKLQSAITLQCAYRNRSTSTPWITVCIYGV
;
A
#
# COMPACT_ATOMS: atom_id res chain seq x y z
N MET A 1 60.04 -77.35 0.70
CA MET A 1 58.81 -76.56 0.49
C MET A 1 58.11 -77.17 -0.70
N SER A 2 56.93 -77.78 -0.50
CA SER A 2 56.23 -78.50 -1.56
C SER A 2 55.61 -77.52 -2.56
N LEU A 3 55.52 -77.94 -3.83
CA LEU A 3 54.88 -77.17 -4.90
C LEU A 3 53.45 -76.71 -4.57
N ASP A 4 52.77 -77.41 -3.66
CA ASP A 4 51.41 -77.09 -3.24
C ASP A 4 51.32 -75.78 -2.44
N VAL A 5 52.33 -75.45 -1.62
CA VAL A 5 52.37 -74.19 -0.84
C VAL A 5 52.58 -72.98 -1.75
N GLU A 6 53.40 -73.12 -2.80
CA GLU A 6 53.62 -72.05 -3.79
C GLU A 6 52.37 -71.83 -4.67
N LEU A 7 51.60 -72.89 -4.97
CA LEU A 7 50.34 -72.78 -5.69
C LEU A 7 49.24 -72.11 -4.86
N GLU A 8 49.17 -72.39 -3.56
CA GLU A 8 48.24 -71.74 -2.62
C GLU A 8 48.58 -70.26 -2.39
N GLU A 9 49.86 -69.89 -2.22
CA GLU A 9 50.28 -68.48 -2.12
C GLU A 9 49.98 -67.68 -3.41
N VAL A 10 50.16 -68.30 -4.59
CA VAL A 10 49.84 -67.69 -5.89
C VAL A 10 48.32 -67.55 -6.08
N ALA A 11 47.52 -68.47 -5.54
CA ALA A 11 46.07 -68.37 -5.56
C ALA A 11 45.56 -67.27 -4.61
N LEU A 12 46.13 -67.20 -3.40
CA LEU A 12 45.80 -66.19 -2.39
C LEU A 12 46.15 -64.78 -2.87
N THR A 13 47.32 -64.58 -3.48
CA THR A 13 47.73 -63.28 -4.04
C THR A 13 46.86 -62.84 -5.23
N LYS A 14 46.43 -63.77 -6.09
CA LYS A 14 45.48 -63.47 -7.18
C LYS A 14 44.10 -63.09 -6.64
N GLU A 15 43.61 -63.79 -5.62
CA GLU A 15 42.32 -63.48 -5.00
C GLU A 15 42.37 -62.13 -4.27
N LEU A 16 43.45 -61.86 -3.51
CA LEU A 16 43.66 -60.61 -2.81
C LEU A 16 43.78 -59.42 -3.79
N HIS A 17 44.43 -59.61 -4.93
CA HIS A 17 44.48 -58.62 -6.01
C HIS A 17 43.10 -58.36 -6.64
N ARG A 18 42.28 -59.40 -6.86
CA ARG A 18 40.89 -59.25 -7.34
C ARG A 18 40.03 -58.49 -6.34
N LYS A 19 40.17 -58.77 -5.04
CA LYS A 19 39.45 -58.06 -3.97
C LYS A 19 39.91 -56.60 -3.87
N GLN A 20 41.20 -56.31 -4.03
CA GLN A 20 41.72 -54.93 -4.10
C GLN A 20 41.13 -54.15 -5.29
N ILE A 21 41.03 -54.77 -6.46
CA ILE A 21 40.38 -54.14 -7.63
C ILE A 21 38.89 -53.90 -7.37
N ALA A 22 38.17 -54.86 -6.78
CA ALA A 22 36.77 -54.72 -6.42
C ALA A 22 36.56 -53.57 -5.41
N LEU A 23 37.42 -53.48 -4.39
CA LEU A 23 37.41 -52.42 -3.40
C LEU A 23 37.72 -51.04 -4.03
N GLY A 24 38.64 -50.98 -4.99
CA GLY A 24 38.92 -49.77 -5.78
C GLY A 24 37.70 -49.31 -6.60
N LYS A 25 37.01 -50.25 -7.25
CA LYS A 25 35.77 -49.97 -8.01
C LYS A 25 34.65 -49.48 -7.08
N LEU A 26 34.49 -50.10 -5.92
CA LEU A 26 33.52 -49.67 -4.91
C LEU A 26 33.84 -48.26 -4.39
N ARG A 27 35.11 -47.95 -4.12
CA ARG A 27 35.53 -46.58 -3.71
C ARG A 27 35.18 -45.53 -4.77
N LEU A 28 35.41 -45.84 -6.05
CA LEU A 28 35.05 -44.95 -7.16
C LEU A 28 33.53 -44.76 -7.28
N GLN A 29 32.75 -45.84 -7.12
CA GLN A 29 31.29 -45.77 -7.14
C GLN A 29 30.74 -44.95 -5.97
N VAL A 30 31.29 -45.13 -4.77
CA VAL A 30 30.91 -44.35 -3.58
C VAL A 30 31.26 -42.87 -3.78
N ALA A 31 32.45 -42.56 -4.31
CA ALA A 31 32.84 -41.18 -4.62
C ALA A 31 31.91 -40.53 -5.67
N HIS A 32 31.52 -41.28 -6.70
CA HIS A 32 30.59 -40.82 -7.72
C HIS A 32 29.19 -40.55 -7.16
N LEU A 33 28.65 -41.48 -6.35
CA LEU A 33 27.35 -41.31 -5.69
C LEU A 33 27.36 -40.13 -4.70
N ARG A 34 28.47 -39.95 -3.97
CA ARG A 34 28.68 -38.78 -3.10
C ARG A 34 28.66 -37.49 -3.90
N HIS A 35 29.34 -37.44 -5.05
CA HIS A 35 29.35 -36.26 -5.91
C HIS A 35 27.94 -35.90 -6.42
N ILE A 36 27.17 -36.89 -6.88
CA ILE A 36 25.79 -36.68 -7.32
C ILE A 36 24.93 -36.16 -6.16
N ARG A 37 25.00 -36.79 -4.99
CA ARG A 37 24.23 -36.36 -3.81
C ARG A 37 24.60 -34.93 -3.38
N LEU A 38 25.88 -34.57 -3.39
CA LEU A 38 26.34 -33.22 -3.06
C LEU A 38 25.81 -32.18 -4.06
N ALA A 39 25.80 -32.50 -5.36
CA ALA A 39 25.22 -31.61 -6.38
C ALA A 39 23.72 -31.40 -6.15
N SER A 40 22.96 -32.49 -5.97
CA SER A 40 21.52 -32.41 -5.76
C SER A 40 21.13 -31.65 -4.48
N LEU A 41 21.86 -31.86 -3.37
CA LEU A 41 21.60 -31.12 -2.13
C LEU A 41 21.90 -29.62 -2.27
N ARG A 42 22.93 -29.24 -3.04
CA ARG A 42 23.22 -27.83 -3.34
C ARG A 42 22.13 -27.19 -4.19
N ASP A 43 21.64 -27.90 -5.20
CA ASP A 43 20.55 -27.41 -6.06
C ASP A 43 19.26 -27.22 -5.25
N CYS A 44 18.96 -28.14 -4.32
CA CYS A 44 17.83 -27.98 -3.39
C CYS A 44 17.96 -26.73 -2.52
N LEU A 45 19.15 -26.46 -1.95
CA LEU A 45 19.37 -25.26 -1.14
C LEU A 45 19.23 -23.96 -1.95
N VAL A 46 19.67 -23.95 -3.22
CA VAL A 46 19.46 -22.79 -4.11
C VAL A 46 17.97 -22.57 -4.38
N CYS A 47 17.22 -23.65 -4.66
CA CYS A 47 15.78 -23.55 -4.89
C CYS A 47 15.01 -23.11 -3.64
N GLU A 48 15.38 -23.59 -2.46
CA GLU A 48 14.78 -23.16 -1.19
C GLU A 48 15.04 -21.68 -0.91
N ALA A 49 16.24 -21.18 -1.22
CA ALA A 49 16.58 -19.77 -1.10
C ALA A 49 15.78 -18.88 -2.07
N ASP A 50 15.62 -19.29 -3.33
CA ASP A 50 14.84 -18.57 -4.35
C ASP A 50 13.34 -18.50 -4.00
N LEU A 51 12.85 -19.52 -3.28
CA LEU A 51 11.45 -19.64 -2.85
C LEU A 51 11.19 -19.08 -1.44
N CYS A 52 12.21 -18.55 -0.76
CA CYS A 52 12.13 -18.05 0.62
C CYS A 52 11.50 -19.07 1.59
N VAL A 53 11.89 -20.34 1.49
CA VAL A 53 11.37 -21.40 2.37
C VAL A 53 11.92 -21.21 3.78
N ASP A 54 11.02 -21.17 4.77
CA ASP A 54 11.39 -21.06 6.19
C ASP A 54 12.09 -22.33 6.68
N ALA A 55 13.01 -22.18 7.65
CA ALA A 55 13.84 -23.28 8.17
C ALA A 55 13.04 -24.46 8.77
N THR A 56 11.78 -24.24 9.15
CA THR A 56 10.88 -25.29 9.65
C THR A 56 10.29 -26.17 8.55
N ASP A 57 10.28 -25.68 7.31
CA ASP A 57 9.68 -26.33 6.14
C ASP A 57 10.73 -26.78 5.11
N SER A 58 12.03 -26.70 5.46
CA SER A 58 13.11 -27.15 4.59
C SER A 58 13.05 -28.66 4.36
N VAL A 59 13.29 -29.05 3.11
CA VAL A 59 13.38 -30.44 2.67
C VAL A 59 14.77 -31.02 2.97
N VAL A 60 15.76 -30.16 3.23
CA VAL A 60 17.13 -30.54 3.60
C VAL A 60 17.19 -30.80 5.10
N THR A 61 17.54 -32.03 5.48
CA THR A 61 17.56 -32.44 6.89
C THR A 61 18.86 -32.01 7.60
N PRO A 62 18.90 -31.99 8.94
CA PRO A 62 20.15 -31.76 9.69
C PRO A 62 21.28 -32.73 9.32
N ASP A 63 20.95 -33.98 9.00
CA ASP A 63 21.93 -34.98 8.55
C ASP A 63 22.50 -34.64 7.17
N ASP A 64 21.70 -34.05 6.29
CA ASP A 64 22.16 -33.57 4.97
C ASP A 64 23.07 -32.35 5.09
N HIS A 65 22.80 -31.45 6.05
CA HIS A 65 23.71 -30.36 6.39
C HIS A 65 25.06 -30.89 6.89
N THR A 66 25.04 -31.96 7.67
CA THR A 66 26.26 -32.63 8.15
C THR A 66 27.03 -33.30 7.00
N PHE A 67 26.31 -33.84 6.01
CA PHE A 67 26.88 -34.45 4.81
C PHE A 67 27.53 -33.44 3.84
N LEU A 68 27.04 -32.19 3.83
CA LEU A 68 27.60 -31.09 3.03
C LEU A 68 28.95 -30.60 3.54
N LEU A 69 29.33 -30.93 4.78
CA LEU A 69 30.63 -30.58 5.34
C LEU A 69 31.76 -31.33 4.61
N PRO A 70 32.93 -30.69 4.42
CA PRO A 70 34.11 -31.35 3.86
C PRO A 70 34.47 -32.60 4.69
N GLU A 71 34.81 -33.69 4.01
CA GLU A 71 35.27 -34.90 4.69
C GLU A 71 36.54 -34.58 5.49
N PRO A 72 36.63 -34.98 6.78
CA PRO A 72 37.86 -34.81 7.54
C PRO A 72 38.98 -35.59 6.88
N GLN A 73 40.15 -34.96 6.76
CA GLN A 73 41.31 -35.54 6.11
C GLN A 73 41.79 -36.76 6.90
N LYS A 74 41.55 -37.96 6.37
CA LYS A 74 41.96 -39.22 7.03
C LYS A 74 43.48 -39.30 7.08
N THR A 75 44.01 -39.45 8.29
CA THR A 75 45.45 -39.63 8.53
C THR A 75 45.82 -41.10 8.37
N GLN A 76 47.12 -41.43 8.27
CA GLN A 76 47.59 -42.81 8.12
C GLN A 76 47.10 -43.74 9.26
N VAL A 77 46.80 -43.17 10.43
CA VAL A 77 46.26 -43.88 11.61
C VAL A 77 44.86 -44.43 11.35
N ASP A 78 44.05 -43.76 10.51
CA ASP A 78 42.68 -44.18 10.17
C ASP A 78 42.62 -45.36 9.18
N TRP A 79 43.78 -45.74 8.61
CA TRP A 79 43.92 -46.82 7.62
C TRP A 79 44.63 -48.06 8.17
N CYS A 80 45.23 -47.98 9.35
CA CYS A 80 45.79 -49.14 10.04
C CYS A 80 44.69 -49.86 10.82
N PRO A 81 44.66 -51.21 10.84
CA PRO A 81 43.88 -51.94 11.84
C PRO A 81 44.32 -51.46 13.23
N PRO A 82 43.40 -51.33 14.21
CA PRO A 82 43.75 -50.82 15.53
C PRO A 82 44.85 -51.72 16.13
N THR A 83 46.06 -51.18 16.24
CA THR A 83 47.13 -51.78 17.02
C THR A 83 46.69 -51.74 18.48
N LEU A 84 46.19 -52.86 18.99
CA LEU A 84 46.06 -53.07 20.42
C LEU A 84 47.46 -52.90 21.04
N PRO A 85 47.64 -52.02 22.03
CA PRO A 85 48.94 -51.83 22.64
C PRO A 85 49.33 -53.11 23.38
N LEU A 86 50.40 -53.74 22.90
CA LEU A 86 51.22 -54.66 23.68
C LEU A 86 51.98 -53.84 24.74
N SER A 87 51.32 -53.55 25.86
CA SER A 87 52.00 -53.19 27.09
C SER A 87 51.64 -54.21 28.16
N VAL A 88 52.49 -55.23 28.24
CA VAL A 88 52.76 -55.93 29.49
C VAL A 88 53.37 -54.88 30.42
N ASN A 89 52.63 -54.45 31.43
CA ASN A 89 53.15 -54.25 32.78
C ASN A 89 52.04 -53.93 33.79
N GLU A 90 52.15 -54.70 34.86
CA GLU A 90 51.54 -54.74 36.18
C GLU A 90 50.97 -53.42 36.75
N ASP A 91 49.88 -53.58 37.49
CA ASP A 91 49.27 -52.63 38.43
C ASP A 91 48.56 -51.38 37.90
N ALA A 92 47.30 -51.56 37.47
CA ALA A 92 46.22 -50.61 37.78
C ALA A 92 44.84 -51.22 37.50
N SER A 93 44.01 -51.32 38.53
CA SER A 93 42.58 -51.61 38.43
C SER A 93 41.86 -50.48 37.70
N THR A 94 41.20 -50.80 36.59
CA THR A 94 40.11 -49.97 36.07
C THR A 94 39.06 -50.85 35.44
N SER A 95 37.97 -51.07 36.18
CA SER A 95 36.79 -51.77 35.74
C SER A 95 36.05 -50.94 34.71
N VAL A 96 35.95 -51.43 33.47
CA VAL A 96 34.94 -50.97 32.52
C VAL A 96 33.86 -52.03 32.46
N HIS A 97 32.77 -51.77 33.18
CA HIS A 97 31.56 -52.56 33.16
C HIS A 97 30.81 -52.34 31.85
N PHE A 98 30.66 -53.40 31.06
CA PHE A 98 29.58 -53.49 30.07
C PHE A 98 28.47 -54.38 30.65
N ALA A 99 27.26 -53.82 30.73
CA ALA A 99 26.08 -54.52 31.21
C ALA A 99 25.63 -55.59 30.19
N ALA A 100 25.41 -56.80 30.69
CA ALA A 100 24.91 -57.94 29.94
C ALA A 100 23.41 -57.79 29.62
N MET A 101 23.03 -58.01 28.35
CA MET A 101 21.67 -58.43 28.02
C MET A 101 21.64 -59.94 27.80
N ALA A 102 20.66 -60.56 28.45
CA ALA A 102 20.59 -61.97 28.76
C ALA A 102 20.22 -62.86 27.55
N SER A 103 21.11 -63.79 27.23
CA SER A 103 20.77 -65.14 26.78
C SER A 103 21.83 -66.07 27.36
N ALA A 104 21.45 -66.73 28.45
CA ALA A 104 22.29 -67.65 29.20
C ALA A 104 22.33 -69.00 28.47
N ASN A 105 23.25 -69.15 27.51
CA ASN A 105 24.12 -70.31 27.59
C ASN A 105 25.30 -69.89 28.46
N THR A 106 25.28 -70.40 29.69
CA THR A 106 26.35 -70.33 30.67
C THR A 106 27.67 -70.72 30.04
N GLN A 107 28.65 -69.81 30.09
CA GLN A 107 30.08 -70.03 29.95
C GLN A 107 30.47 -71.25 29.09
N ALA A 108 30.59 -71.04 27.78
CA ALA A 108 31.69 -71.63 27.06
C ALA A 108 32.74 -70.52 26.91
N VAL A 109 33.59 -70.36 27.93
CA VAL A 109 34.89 -69.73 27.70
C VAL A 109 35.62 -70.70 26.78
N LEU A 110 35.57 -70.46 25.48
CA LEU A 110 36.55 -71.01 24.57
C LEU A 110 37.81 -70.21 24.84
N GLU A 111 38.58 -70.64 25.84
CA GLU A 111 39.99 -70.33 25.93
C GLU A 111 40.62 -70.94 24.66
N VAL A 112 40.58 -70.18 23.57
CA VAL A 112 41.43 -70.45 22.43
C VAL A 112 42.79 -69.96 22.86
N GLU A 113 43.54 -70.82 23.53
CA GLU A 113 44.99 -70.75 23.45
C GLU A 113 45.30 -70.82 21.94
N ILE A 114 45.69 -69.67 21.37
CA ILE A 114 46.32 -69.65 20.06
C ILE A 114 47.70 -70.25 20.29
N ALA A 115 47.74 -71.59 20.31
CA ALA A 115 48.97 -72.33 20.17
C ALA A 115 49.67 -71.82 18.92
N ALA A 116 51.00 -71.64 19.01
CA ALA A 116 51.83 -71.33 17.87
C ALA A 116 51.45 -72.23 16.67
N VAL A 117 51.60 -71.70 15.45
CA VAL A 117 51.12 -72.22 14.15
C VAL A 117 51.74 -73.59 13.74
N GLY A 118 52.05 -74.47 14.69
CA GLY A 118 52.63 -75.80 14.48
C GLY A 118 51.63 -76.95 14.49
N ASP A 119 50.49 -76.87 15.19
CA ASP A 119 49.61 -78.04 15.43
C ASP A 119 48.11 -77.76 15.21
N VAL A 120 47.73 -77.17 14.07
CA VAL A 120 46.33 -77.18 13.63
C VAL A 120 46.09 -78.45 12.82
N PHE A 121 45.46 -79.46 13.44
CA PHE A 121 45.10 -80.69 12.73
C PHE A 121 44.07 -80.39 11.62
N GLU A 122 44.16 -81.10 10.48
CA GLU A 122 43.34 -80.90 9.25
C GLU A 122 41.84 -80.64 9.51
N PHE A 123 41.27 -81.29 10.53
CA PHE A 123 39.85 -81.15 10.86
C PHE A 123 39.46 -79.76 11.41
N GLN A 124 40.36 -79.08 12.12
CA GLN A 124 40.13 -77.74 12.67
C GLN A 124 40.21 -76.68 11.57
N LEU A 125 41.16 -76.84 10.64
CA LEU A 125 41.27 -75.99 9.45
C LEU A 125 40.03 -76.14 8.55
N GLN A 126 39.54 -77.37 8.37
CA GLN A 126 38.32 -77.63 7.61
C GLN A 126 37.07 -77.04 8.29
N ALA A 127 37.00 -77.05 9.63
CA ALA A 127 35.92 -76.40 10.38
C ALA A 127 35.96 -74.86 10.25
N LEU A 128 37.16 -74.27 10.29
CA LEU A 128 37.37 -72.83 10.06
C LEU A 128 36.98 -72.42 8.64
N HIS A 129 37.39 -73.15 7.60
CA HIS A 129 36.96 -72.86 6.22
C HIS A 129 35.44 -72.95 6.04
N ARG A 130 34.77 -73.92 6.69
CA ARG A 130 33.30 -74.01 6.66
C ARG A 130 32.64 -72.84 7.39
N ALA A 131 33.18 -72.41 8.52
CA ALA A 131 32.68 -71.25 9.27
C ALA A 131 32.87 -69.95 8.47
N GLU A 132 34.02 -69.78 7.81
CA GLU A 132 34.30 -68.66 6.91
C GLU A 132 33.33 -68.65 5.72
N THR A 133 33.11 -69.81 5.08
CA THR A 133 32.16 -69.94 3.97
C THR A 133 30.74 -69.56 4.41
N LEU A 134 30.32 -70.00 5.60
CA LEU A 134 29.00 -69.65 6.16
C LEU A 134 28.87 -68.16 6.47
N LEU A 135 29.91 -67.53 7.04
CA LEU A 135 29.95 -66.09 7.28
C LEU A 135 29.90 -65.29 5.97
N MET A 136 30.68 -65.69 4.97
CA MET A 136 30.68 -65.06 3.66
C MET A 136 29.33 -65.17 2.93
N LEU A 137 28.65 -66.32 3.04
CA LEU A 137 27.29 -66.51 2.50
C LEU A 137 26.27 -65.63 3.24
N ALA A 138 26.37 -65.52 4.57
CA ALA A 138 25.50 -64.64 5.36
C ALA A 138 25.70 -63.16 4.99
N ASP A 139 26.95 -62.73 4.80
CA ASP A 139 27.29 -61.38 4.34
C ASP A 139 26.79 -61.14 2.91
N GLU A 140 26.93 -62.10 1.99
CA GLU A 140 26.44 -61.98 0.63
C GLU A 140 24.91 -61.79 0.58
N VAL A 141 24.18 -62.55 1.40
CA VAL A 141 22.72 -62.41 1.55
C VAL A 141 22.37 -61.03 2.12
N SER A 142 23.10 -60.58 3.15
CA SER A 142 22.92 -59.25 3.75
C SER A 142 23.15 -58.11 2.75
N TYR A 143 24.24 -58.17 1.97
CA TYR A 143 24.55 -57.14 0.96
C TYR A 143 23.56 -57.14 -0.20
N LYS A 144 23.09 -58.31 -0.66
CA LYS A 144 22.03 -58.41 -1.67
C LYS A 144 20.73 -57.78 -1.19
N ALA A 145 20.32 -58.07 0.06
CA ALA A 145 19.13 -57.47 0.65
C ALA A 145 19.26 -55.94 0.76
N LYS A 146 20.43 -55.44 1.17
CA LYS A 146 20.69 -53.99 1.25
C LYS A 146 20.67 -53.30 -0.11
N LEU A 147 21.29 -53.90 -1.12
CA LEU A 147 21.26 -53.38 -2.50
C LEU A 147 19.84 -53.34 -3.07
N GLN A 148 19.04 -54.39 -2.81
CA GLN A 148 17.66 -54.43 -3.24
C GLN A 148 16.81 -53.35 -2.55
N PHE A 149 16.99 -53.17 -1.23
CA PHE A 149 16.34 -52.10 -0.49
C PHE A 149 16.72 -50.71 -1.02
N ASP A 150 18.00 -50.45 -1.30
CA ASP A 150 18.47 -49.17 -1.85
C ASP A 150 17.88 -48.89 -3.24
N LEU A 151 17.75 -49.91 -4.09
CA LEU A 151 17.12 -49.79 -5.41
C LEU A 151 15.62 -49.49 -5.29
N GLU A 152 14.91 -50.22 -4.43
CA GLU A 152 13.49 -50.02 -4.16
C GLU A 152 13.25 -48.62 -3.57
N TYR A 153 14.06 -48.21 -2.61
CA TYR A 153 14.00 -46.87 -2.00
C TYR A 153 14.19 -45.77 -3.05
N ARG A 154 15.24 -45.84 -3.89
CA ARG A 154 15.48 -44.86 -4.96
C ARG A 154 14.32 -44.79 -5.95
N SER A 155 13.77 -45.94 -6.33
CA SER A 155 12.62 -46.01 -7.23
C SER A 155 11.38 -45.34 -6.63
N ALA A 156 11.13 -45.57 -5.34
CA ALA A 156 10.02 -44.97 -4.60
C ALA A 156 10.21 -43.44 -4.47
N THR A 157 11.41 -42.96 -4.15
CA THR A 157 11.71 -41.53 -4.07
C THR A 157 11.50 -40.84 -5.41
N MET A 158 11.91 -41.48 -6.52
CA MET A 158 11.72 -40.93 -7.86
C MET A 158 10.24 -40.84 -8.24
N ILE A 159 9.44 -41.87 -7.95
CA ILE A 159 7.99 -41.86 -8.17
C ILE A 159 7.32 -40.76 -7.33
N GLN A 160 7.71 -40.61 -6.06
CA GLN A 160 7.20 -39.55 -5.19
C GLN A 160 7.54 -38.16 -5.72
N ALA A 161 8.78 -37.94 -6.18
CA ALA A 161 9.20 -36.67 -6.77
C ALA A 161 8.40 -36.34 -8.04
N MET A 162 8.21 -37.32 -8.94
CA MET A 162 7.39 -37.15 -10.14
C MET A 162 5.93 -36.82 -9.81
N TYR A 163 5.35 -37.53 -8.84
CA TYR A 163 3.98 -37.27 -8.39
C TYR A 163 3.84 -35.86 -7.79
N LYS A 164 4.77 -35.44 -6.91
CA LYS A 164 4.80 -34.09 -6.36
C LYS A 164 4.89 -33.02 -7.46
N CYS A 165 5.78 -33.22 -8.44
CA CYS A 165 5.89 -32.30 -9.58
C CYS A 165 4.60 -32.22 -10.39
N HIS A 166 3.94 -33.36 -10.63
CA HIS A 166 2.68 -33.40 -11.36
C HIS A 166 1.56 -32.63 -10.64
N VAL A 167 1.43 -32.84 -9.32
CA VAL A 167 0.44 -32.12 -8.49
C VAL A 167 0.73 -30.62 -8.48
N LEU A 168 1.99 -30.23 -8.25
CA LEU A 168 2.41 -28.83 -8.25
C LEU A 168 2.18 -28.16 -9.61
N TYR A 169 2.47 -28.85 -10.72
CA TYR A 169 2.21 -28.35 -12.06
C TYR A 169 0.71 -28.13 -12.32
N HIS A 170 -0.14 -29.04 -11.84
CA HIS A 170 -1.59 -28.87 -11.94
C HIS A 170 -2.07 -27.65 -11.15
N ILE A 171 -1.58 -27.46 -9.91
CA ILE A 171 -1.87 -26.28 -9.08
C ILE A 171 -1.38 -25.00 -9.77
N HIS A 172 -0.16 -25.00 -10.30
CA HIS A 172 0.39 -23.87 -11.04
C HIS A 172 -0.50 -23.49 -12.23
N LYS A 173 -0.96 -24.48 -13.00
CA LYS A 173 -1.83 -24.24 -14.15
C LYS A 173 -3.17 -23.61 -13.75
N THR A 174 -3.79 -24.07 -12.67
CA THR A 174 -5.06 -23.49 -12.19
C THR A 174 -4.87 -22.08 -11.65
N VAL A 175 -3.80 -21.84 -10.87
CA VAL A 175 -3.46 -20.51 -10.34
C VAL A 175 -3.16 -19.52 -11.47
N MET A 176 -2.37 -19.91 -12.46
CA MET A 176 -2.05 -19.04 -13.60
C MET A 176 -3.29 -18.72 -14.43
N ALA A 177 -4.15 -19.70 -14.69
CA ALA A 177 -5.43 -19.46 -15.37
C ALA A 177 -6.30 -18.45 -14.61
N GLY A 178 -6.41 -18.61 -13.28
CA GLY A 178 -7.13 -17.67 -12.40
C GLY A 178 -6.53 -16.26 -12.43
N ARG A 179 -5.20 -16.15 -12.33
CA ARG A 179 -4.48 -14.88 -12.40
C ARG A 179 -4.69 -14.17 -13.74
N HIS A 180 -4.61 -14.90 -14.86
CA HIS A 180 -4.82 -14.33 -16.19
C HIS A 180 -6.27 -13.86 -16.36
N ALA A 181 -7.26 -14.64 -15.91
CA ALA A 181 -8.66 -14.25 -15.95
C ALA A 181 -8.94 -13.00 -15.09
N ALA A 182 -8.40 -12.96 -13.86
CA ALA A 182 -8.52 -11.81 -12.98
C ALA A 182 -7.85 -10.56 -13.56
N ALA A 183 -6.64 -10.69 -14.10
CA ALA A 183 -5.91 -9.59 -14.75
C ALA A 183 -6.71 -9.02 -15.93
N ALA A 184 -7.27 -9.89 -16.80
CA ALA A 184 -8.10 -9.45 -17.93
C ALA A 184 -9.38 -8.74 -17.46
N HIS A 185 -10.00 -9.19 -16.37
CA HIS A 185 -11.18 -8.54 -15.79
C HIS A 185 -10.85 -7.15 -15.23
N ILE A 186 -9.76 -7.05 -14.46
CA ILE A 186 -9.28 -5.78 -13.90
C ILE A 186 -8.92 -4.81 -15.02
N GLN A 187 -8.20 -5.27 -16.04
CA GLN A 187 -7.84 -4.45 -17.22
C GLN A 187 -9.08 -3.91 -17.92
N ARG A 188 -10.09 -4.75 -18.21
CA ARG A 188 -11.35 -4.29 -18.81
C ARG A 188 -12.07 -3.22 -17.97
N ILE A 189 -12.15 -3.41 -16.65
CA ILE A 189 -12.76 -2.43 -15.75
C ILE A 189 -11.97 -1.13 -15.78
N TYR A 190 -10.65 -1.23 -15.71
CA TYR A 190 -9.76 -0.08 -15.72
C TYR A 190 -9.81 0.69 -17.05
N GLU A 191 -9.81 -0.01 -18.19
CA GLU A 191 -10.00 0.59 -19.51
C GLU A 191 -11.36 1.28 -19.60
N ARG A 192 -12.44 0.63 -19.16
CA ARG A 192 -13.77 1.25 -19.13
C ARG A 192 -13.78 2.48 -18.24
N TYR A 193 -13.11 2.45 -17.09
CA TYR A 193 -12.92 3.61 -16.23
C TYR A 193 -12.12 4.71 -16.94
N LEU A 194 -11.02 4.38 -17.61
CA LEU A 194 -10.20 5.34 -18.33
C LEU A 194 -11.01 6.04 -19.44
N TYR A 195 -11.71 5.27 -20.28
CA TYR A 195 -12.48 5.83 -21.40
C TYR A 195 -13.76 6.56 -20.97
N SER A 196 -14.48 6.07 -19.95
CA SER A 196 -15.74 6.68 -19.51
C SER A 196 -15.56 7.78 -18.47
N LYS A 197 -14.63 7.57 -17.53
CA LYS A 197 -14.40 8.46 -16.40
C LYS A 197 -13.11 9.22 -16.48
N ALA A 198 -11.99 8.74 -17.04
CA ALA A 198 -10.72 9.49 -16.97
C ALA A 198 -10.52 10.46 -18.14
N ILE A 199 -11.00 10.13 -19.34
CA ILE A 199 -10.76 10.91 -20.57
C ILE A 199 -11.93 11.85 -20.89
N ARG A 200 -13.16 11.48 -20.55
CA ARG A 200 -14.37 12.24 -20.92
C ARG A 200 -14.91 13.05 -19.76
N LEU A 201 -15.38 14.26 -20.07
CA LEU A 201 -16.18 15.05 -19.15
C LEU A 201 -17.53 14.36 -18.90
N PRO A 202 -18.12 14.52 -17.70
CA PRO A 202 -19.47 14.02 -17.43
C PRO A 202 -20.48 14.58 -18.44
N ALA A 203 -21.47 13.79 -18.84
CA ALA A 203 -22.47 14.19 -19.84
C ALA A 203 -23.28 15.44 -19.42
N TRP A 204 -23.41 15.70 -18.12
CA TRP A 204 -24.06 16.90 -17.60
C TRP A 204 -23.19 18.17 -17.70
N CYS A 205 -21.88 18.04 -17.94
CA CYS A 205 -20.95 19.16 -17.97
C CYS A 205 -21.06 19.90 -19.30
N VAL A 206 -22.16 20.64 -19.46
CA VAL A 206 -22.51 21.42 -20.64
C VAL A 206 -22.71 22.90 -20.29
N LEU A 207 -22.63 23.78 -21.30
CA LEU A 207 -22.83 25.22 -21.11
C LEU A 207 -24.27 25.50 -20.66
N GLY A 208 -24.42 26.41 -19.70
CA GLY A 208 -25.71 26.76 -19.13
C GLY A 208 -26.29 25.72 -18.17
N GLN A 209 -25.57 24.64 -17.87
CA GLN A 209 -26.01 23.67 -16.88
C GLN A 209 -26.08 24.34 -15.51
N GLN A 210 -27.19 24.10 -14.80
CA GLN A 210 -27.35 24.50 -13.41
C GLN A 210 -26.70 23.46 -12.49
N VAL A 211 -25.79 23.91 -11.64
CA VAL A 211 -24.94 23.07 -10.80
C VAL A 211 -24.92 23.56 -9.35
N MET A 212 -24.63 22.63 -8.45
CA MET A 212 -24.26 22.90 -7.07
C MET A 212 -22.75 22.85 -6.95
N VAL A 213 -22.19 23.82 -6.25
CA VAL A 213 -20.76 23.96 -5.97
C VAL A 213 -20.49 23.52 -4.53
N ALA A 214 -19.41 22.76 -4.34
CA ALA A 214 -18.99 22.31 -3.02
C ALA A 214 -18.80 23.50 -2.04
N MET A 215 -19.27 23.30 -0.81
CA MET A 215 -19.32 24.34 0.23
C MET A 215 -18.01 25.12 0.46
N PRO A 216 -16.80 24.50 0.48
CA PRO A 216 -15.56 25.25 0.68
C PRO A 216 -15.29 26.30 -0.40
N ILE A 217 -15.66 26.01 -1.65
CA ILE A 217 -15.48 26.94 -2.77
C ILE A 217 -16.58 28.00 -2.72
N ALA A 218 -17.82 27.58 -2.47
CA ALA A 218 -18.96 28.49 -2.31
C ALA A 218 -18.73 29.53 -1.20
N ARG A 219 -18.16 29.14 -0.04
CA ARG A 219 -17.80 30.08 1.04
C ARG A 219 -16.83 31.16 0.59
N ARG A 220 -15.84 30.81 -0.25
CA ARG A 220 -14.89 31.79 -0.79
C ARG A 220 -15.56 32.73 -1.78
N ALA A 221 -16.38 32.18 -2.68
CA ALA A 221 -17.15 32.99 -3.63
C ALA A 221 -18.15 33.92 -2.94
N ALA A 222 -18.69 33.50 -1.80
CA ALA A 222 -19.58 34.29 -0.97
C ALA A 222 -18.88 35.41 -0.19
N ILE A 223 -17.56 35.55 -0.22
CA ILE A 223 -16.85 36.67 0.39
C ILE A 223 -17.23 37.97 -0.33
N TRP A 224 -17.74 38.93 0.43
CA TRP A 224 -18.08 40.26 -0.07
C TRP A 224 -17.18 41.33 0.55
N PHE A 225 -17.23 42.53 -0.01
CA PHE A 225 -16.38 43.63 0.39
C PHE A 225 -17.21 44.82 0.84
N GLN A 226 -16.87 45.37 2.00
CA GLN A 226 -17.50 46.57 2.52
C GLN A 226 -16.62 47.77 2.23
N PHE A 227 -17.14 48.72 1.46
CA PHE A 227 -16.43 49.93 1.07
C PHE A 227 -16.47 51.02 2.14
N TYR A 228 -15.33 51.70 2.32
CA TYR A 228 -15.16 52.87 3.18
C TYR A 228 -14.47 53.99 2.39
N ALA A 229 -15.26 54.98 1.96
CA ALA A 229 -14.79 56.11 1.16
C ALA A 229 -13.68 56.92 1.85
N GLY A 230 -12.60 57.20 1.12
CA GLY A 230 -11.50 58.08 1.52
C GLY A 230 -10.72 57.63 2.75
N LYS A 231 -10.90 56.39 3.21
CA LYS A 231 -10.24 55.84 4.40
C LYS A 231 -9.19 54.82 4.02
N ASP A 232 -8.09 54.78 4.75
CA ASP A 232 -7.05 53.73 4.70
C ASP A 232 -6.25 53.66 6.02
N PHE A 233 -5.39 52.67 6.19
CA PHE A 233 -4.38 52.68 7.25
C PHE A 233 -3.01 52.25 6.70
N SER A 234 -1.97 53.05 6.96
CA SER A 234 -0.66 52.92 6.28
C SER A 234 0.19 51.72 6.72
N SER A 235 -0.03 51.19 7.92
CA SER A 235 0.66 49.99 8.41
C SER A 235 -0.01 48.71 7.87
N GLY A 236 0.63 47.55 7.99
CA GLY A 236 -0.02 46.27 7.64
C GLY A 236 -0.17 45.95 6.15
N ASN A 237 0.39 46.77 5.26
CA ASN A 237 0.62 46.41 3.86
C ASN A 237 1.62 45.25 3.78
N PHE A 238 1.33 44.24 2.98
CA PHE A 238 2.26 43.14 2.72
C PHE A 238 2.51 42.89 1.24
N SER A 239 1.69 43.50 0.38
CA SER A 239 1.85 43.48 -1.07
C SER A 239 1.15 44.72 -1.64
N THR A 240 1.72 45.28 -2.70
CA THR A 240 1.14 46.40 -3.44
C THR A 240 1.06 45.99 -4.90
N VAL A 241 -0.12 46.10 -5.50
CA VAL A 241 -0.34 45.77 -6.91
C VAL A 241 -0.60 47.08 -7.65
N PRO A 242 0.44 47.74 -8.18
CA PRO A 242 0.28 49.01 -8.85
C PRO A 242 -0.60 48.85 -10.11
N ALA A 243 -1.51 49.80 -10.33
CA ALA A 243 -2.35 49.93 -11.53
C ALA A 243 -3.29 48.74 -11.84
N ALA A 244 -3.70 47.95 -10.84
CA ALA A 244 -4.71 46.91 -11.04
C ALA A 244 -6.13 47.48 -10.94
N PRO A 245 -7.06 47.05 -11.81
CA PRO A 245 -8.47 47.41 -11.68
C PRO A 245 -9.09 46.75 -10.43
N LEU A 246 -10.20 47.32 -9.96
CA LEU A 246 -10.83 46.97 -8.69
C LEU A 246 -11.25 45.49 -8.60
N ASP A 247 -11.76 44.96 -9.71
CA ASP A 247 -12.15 43.55 -9.88
C ASP A 247 -10.96 42.59 -9.68
N VAL A 248 -9.78 42.96 -10.17
CA VAL A 248 -8.55 42.17 -9.98
C VAL A 248 -8.08 42.22 -8.53
N LEU A 249 -8.16 43.38 -7.88
CA LEU A 249 -7.84 43.51 -6.44
C LEU A 249 -8.82 42.71 -5.58
N GLU A 250 -10.11 42.75 -5.92
CA GLU A 250 -11.16 41.98 -5.27
C GLU A 250 -10.89 40.49 -5.36
N HIS A 251 -10.60 40.00 -6.57
CA HIS A 251 -10.31 38.59 -6.83
C HIS A 251 -9.07 38.11 -6.07
N ARG A 252 -7.98 38.89 -6.09
CA ARG A 252 -6.75 38.58 -5.33
C ARG A 252 -7.02 38.55 -3.82
N CYS A 253 -7.76 39.53 -3.30
CA CYS A 253 -8.11 39.58 -1.88
C CYS A 253 -9.00 38.39 -1.48
N ARG A 254 -9.92 37.96 -2.34
CA ARG A 254 -10.77 36.78 -2.12
C ARG A 254 -9.94 35.49 -2.03
N GLN A 255 -8.96 35.32 -2.91
CA GLN A 255 -8.09 34.12 -2.96
C GLN A 255 -7.03 34.05 -1.86
N ASP A 256 -6.57 35.19 -1.35
CA ASP A 256 -5.53 35.23 -0.32
C ASP A 256 -6.14 35.23 1.10
N ASP A 257 -5.92 34.14 1.83
CA ASP A 257 -6.37 33.98 3.22
C ASP A 257 -5.71 34.95 4.19
N LYS A 258 -4.52 35.47 3.86
CA LYS A 258 -3.81 36.46 4.68
C LYS A 258 -4.31 37.88 4.43
N CYS A 259 -5.04 38.10 3.34
CA CYS A 259 -5.55 39.42 2.98
C CYS A 259 -6.89 39.68 3.68
N ALA A 260 -6.96 40.78 4.43
CA ALA A 260 -8.13 41.21 5.18
C ALA A 260 -8.84 42.41 4.55
N ALA A 261 -8.16 43.19 3.71
CA ALA A 261 -8.73 44.30 2.98
C ALA A 261 -7.83 44.69 1.80
N PHE A 262 -8.33 45.52 0.90
CA PHE A 262 -7.53 46.17 -0.13
C PHE A 262 -7.98 47.63 -0.29
N ALA A 263 -7.06 48.50 -0.67
CA ALA A 263 -7.35 49.91 -0.96
C ALA A 263 -7.28 50.19 -2.47
N SER A 264 -7.93 51.27 -2.91
CA SER A 264 -8.00 51.66 -4.33
C SER A 264 -6.64 52.09 -4.92
N ASP A 265 -5.63 52.33 -4.09
CA ASP A 265 -4.23 52.55 -4.46
C ASP A 265 -3.48 51.25 -4.84
N GLY A 266 -4.14 50.09 -4.73
CA GLY A 266 -3.55 48.77 -4.99
C GLY A 266 -2.89 48.11 -3.77
N SER A 267 -2.96 48.73 -2.58
CA SER A 267 -2.42 48.16 -1.35
C SER A 267 -3.26 46.99 -0.84
N LEU A 268 -2.67 45.80 -0.70
CA LEU A 268 -3.28 44.64 -0.04
C LEU A 268 -2.92 44.64 1.45
N LYS A 269 -3.95 44.65 2.31
CA LYS A 269 -3.83 44.80 3.76
C LYS A 269 -3.97 43.45 4.46
N ARG A 270 -3.03 43.12 5.34
CA ARG A 270 -3.06 41.88 6.12
C ARG A 270 -4.01 41.95 7.32
N PHE A 271 -4.17 43.15 7.86
CA PHE A 271 -4.96 43.40 9.06
C PHE A 271 -5.92 44.55 8.82
N VAL A 272 -6.95 44.65 9.65
CA VAL A 272 -7.88 45.79 9.66
C VAL A 272 -8.04 46.21 11.13
N PRO A 273 -7.90 47.50 11.47
CA PRO A 273 -8.10 47.98 12.82
C PRO A 273 -9.47 47.58 13.38
N ARG A 274 -9.54 47.24 14.68
CA ARG A 274 -10.81 46.84 15.32
C ARG A 274 -11.85 47.96 15.31
N GLN A 275 -11.40 49.21 15.42
CA GLN A 275 -12.26 50.38 15.37
C GLN A 275 -12.05 51.11 14.04
N LEU A 276 -13.10 51.20 13.23
CA LEU A 276 -13.09 51.84 11.91
C LEU A 276 -12.91 53.37 11.97
N SER A 277 -13.00 53.96 13.16
CA SER A 277 -12.64 55.35 13.45
C SER A 277 -11.13 55.59 13.48
N GLN A 278 -10.31 54.54 13.61
CA GLN A 278 -8.84 54.62 13.62
C GLN A 278 -8.23 54.65 12.22
N LEU A 279 -9.07 54.57 11.17
CA LEU A 279 -8.61 54.69 9.79
C LEU A 279 -8.22 56.14 9.50
N HIS A 280 -7.10 56.32 8.81
CA HIS A 280 -6.60 57.60 8.33
C HIS A 280 -7.21 57.96 6.98
N ALA A 281 -7.02 59.19 6.53
CA ALA A 281 -7.37 59.58 5.16
C ALA A 281 -6.48 58.81 4.16
N LEU A 282 -7.09 58.29 3.10
CA LEU A 282 -6.38 57.66 2.00
C LEU A 282 -5.52 58.70 1.28
N ASN A 283 -4.31 58.33 0.89
CA ASN A 283 -3.49 59.18 0.04
C ASN A 283 -3.99 59.10 -1.41
N PRO A 284 -4.06 60.21 -2.15
CA PRO A 284 -4.48 60.19 -3.53
C PRO A 284 -3.58 59.26 -4.35
N PRO A 285 -4.14 58.27 -5.08
CA PRO A 285 -3.36 57.49 -6.03
C PRO A 285 -2.91 58.40 -7.19
N ASP A 286 -1.63 58.35 -7.55
CA ASP A 286 -1.07 59.07 -8.71
C ASP A 286 -1.31 60.60 -8.71
N ASP A 287 -1.28 61.25 -7.53
CA ASP A 287 -1.47 62.69 -7.34
C ASP A 287 -2.80 63.28 -7.85
N ARG A 288 -3.79 62.43 -8.19
CA ARG A 288 -5.14 62.88 -8.60
C ARG A 288 -6.03 63.16 -7.38
N PRO A 289 -7.04 64.05 -7.48
CA PRO A 289 -7.99 64.23 -6.37
C PRO A 289 -8.72 62.93 -6.04
N LEU A 290 -8.91 62.68 -4.74
CA LEU A 290 -9.69 61.55 -4.23
C LEU A 290 -11.16 61.67 -4.63
N ASP A 291 -11.68 60.66 -5.31
CA ASP A 291 -13.11 60.53 -5.59
C ASP A 291 -13.74 59.62 -4.54
N MET A 292 -14.49 60.20 -3.60
CA MET A 292 -15.16 59.48 -2.50
C MET A 292 -16.15 58.40 -2.95
N ARG A 293 -16.49 58.34 -4.25
CA ARG A 293 -17.36 57.29 -4.81
C ARG A 293 -16.61 56.00 -5.12
N VAL A 294 -15.33 56.08 -5.42
CA VAL A 294 -14.52 54.94 -5.90
C VAL A 294 -13.23 54.74 -5.11
N ASP A 295 -12.73 55.80 -4.46
CA ASP A 295 -11.50 55.76 -3.69
C ASP A 295 -11.76 55.50 -2.22
N GLY A 296 -11.12 54.47 -1.69
CA GLY A 296 -11.29 54.06 -0.31
C GLY A 296 -10.77 52.66 -0.02
N LEU A 297 -11.15 52.16 1.15
CA LEU A 297 -10.77 50.84 1.66
C LEU A 297 -11.92 49.85 1.52
N TYR A 298 -11.63 48.69 0.96
CA TYR A 298 -12.54 47.57 0.79
C TYR A 298 -12.19 46.48 1.81
N ILE A 299 -13.03 46.32 2.83
CA ILE A 299 -12.81 45.36 3.91
C ILE A 299 -13.44 44.03 3.54
N LYS A 300 -12.63 42.96 3.56
CA LYS A 300 -13.07 41.58 3.31
C LYS A 300 -14.03 41.15 4.41
N ARG A 301 -15.22 40.72 4.03
CA ARG A 301 -16.24 40.15 4.93
C ARG A 301 -16.46 38.69 4.57
N ILE A 302 -16.23 37.84 5.56
CA ILE A 302 -16.42 36.40 5.43
C ILE A 302 -17.82 36.07 5.96
N PRO A 303 -18.59 35.22 5.26
CA PRO A 303 -19.89 34.76 5.74
C PRO A 303 -19.74 34.09 7.11
N ARG A 304 -20.63 34.43 8.05
CA ARG A 304 -20.59 33.89 9.41
C ARG A 304 -21.16 32.48 9.47
N ASP A 305 -22.25 32.29 8.74
CA ASP A 305 -23.07 31.08 8.74
C ASP A 305 -23.30 30.58 7.31
N ASP A 306 -23.68 29.30 7.21
CA ASP A 306 -23.87 28.61 5.94
C ASP A 306 -25.09 29.13 5.17
N SER A 307 -26.03 29.75 5.87
CA SER A 307 -27.20 30.42 5.29
C SER A 307 -26.84 31.65 4.46
N GLU A 308 -25.67 32.26 4.69
CA GLU A 308 -25.19 33.41 3.91
C GLU A 308 -24.48 32.96 2.61
N VAL A 309 -24.31 31.66 2.40
CA VAL A 309 -23.49 31.10 1.33
C VAL A 309 -24.34 30.55 0.20
N THR A 310 -24.23 31.18 -0.97
CA THR A 310 -24.85 30.67 -2.18
C THR A 310 -24.02 29.53 -2.77
N THR A 311 -24.61 28.33 -2.86
CA THR A 311 -23.95 27.13 -3.41
C THR A 311 -24.38 26.79 -4.84
N HIS A 312 -25.38 27.47 -5.39
CA HIS A 312 -25.87 27.23 -6.75
C HIS A 312 -25.22 28.17 -7.76
N ALA A 313 -24.94 27.65 -8.96
CA ALA A 313 -24.24 28.36 -10.02
C ALA A 313 -24.65 27.85 -11.41
N ILE A 314 -24.30 28.63 -12.45
CA ILE A 314 -24.49 28.28 -13.86
C ILE A 314 -23.12 28.10 -14.53
N VAL A 315 -22.95 27.02 -15.29
CA VAL A 315 -21.74 26.77 -16.09
C VAL A 315 -21.65 27.75 -17.26
N THR A 316 -20.56 28.51 -17.34
CA THR A 316 -20.30 29.49 -18.41
C THR A 316 -19.17 29.09 -19.35
N ARG A 317 -18.23 28.26 -18.89
CA ARG A 317 -17.16 27.72 -19.73
C ARG A 317 -16.81 26.30 -19.33
N ILE A 318 -16.72 25.43 -20.32
CA ILE A 318 -16.29 24.04 -20.17
C ILE A 318 -14.77 23.98 -20.41
N PRO A 319 -14.02 23.19 -19.65
CA PRO A 319 -12.60 23.02 -19.90
C PRO A 319 -12.34 22.23 -21.19
N VAL A 320 -11.21 22.50 -21.82
CA VAL A 320 -10.75 21.75 -23.01
C VAL A 320 -10.29 20.34 -22.62
N ASP A 321 -9.76 20.20 -21.40
CA ASP A 321 -9.33 18.93 -20.80
C ASP A 321 -10.17 18.62 -19.56
N LYS A 322 -10.42 17.35 -19.28
CA LYS A 322 -11.23 16.89 -18.15
C LYS A 322 -10.64 17.28 -16.78
N PHE A 323 -9.32 17.46 -16.71
CA PHE A 323 -8.65 17.93 -15.49
C PHE A 323 -8.70 19.46 -15.33
N GLY A 324 -9.10 20.18 -16.38
CA GLY A 324 -9.28 21.61 -16.32
C GLY A 324 -10.46 22.01 -15.44
N PRO A 325 -10.44 23.24 -14.89
CA PRO A 325 -11.56 23.77 -14.15
C PRO A 325 -12.71 24.17 -15.08
N VAL A 326 -13.93 23.98 -14.60
CA VAL A 326 -15.15 24.50 -15.21
C VAL A 326 -15.38 25.90 -14.66
N GLN A 327 -15.57 26.87 -15.54
CA GLN A 327 -15.94 28.21 -15.10
C GLN A 327 -17.43 28.24 -14.80
N VAL A 328 -17.77 28.69 -13.61
CA VAL A 328 -19.16 28.84 -13.16
C VAL A 328 -19.39 30.26 -12.67
N VAL A 329 -20.62 30.72 -12.80
CA VAL A 329 -21.09 31.98 -12.25
C VAL A 329 -22.06 31.67 -11.14
N PHE A 330 -21.73 32.11 -9.92
CA PHE A 330 -22.60 31.93 -8.76
C PHE A 330 -23.89 32.73 -8.94
N ASP A 331 -25.00 32.09 -8.63
CA ASP A 331 -26.30 32.72 -8.65
C ASP A 331 -26.35 33.85 -7.61
N GLY A 332 -27.03 34.95 -7.95
CA GLY A 332 -27.17 36.11 -7.08
C GLY A 332 -25.92 37.01 -7.00
N THR A 333 -24.77 36.49 -6.57
CA THR A 333 -23.54 37.30 -6.42
C THR A 333 -22.87 37.60 -7.75
N GLY A 334 -23.07 36.75 -8.77
CA GLY A 334 -22.45 36.94 -10.07
C GLY A 334 -20.95 36.71 -10.11
N VAL A 335 -20.38 36.18 -9.02
CA VAL A 335 -18.97 35.89 -8.89
C VAL A 335 -18.61 34.75 -9.84
N ILE A 336 -17.55 34.95 -10.61
CA ILE A 336 -17.03 33.97 -11.56
C ILE A 336 -15.89 33.21 -10.88
N GLU A 337 -15.97 31.88 -10.87
CA GLU A 337 -14.95 31.01 -10.28
C GLU A 337 -14.64 29.82 -11.18
N ASP A 338 -13.38 29.40 -11.13
CA ASP A 338 -12.87 28.22 -11.81
C ASP A 338 -12.92 27.02 -10.86
N VAL A 339 -13.82 26.07 -11.13
CA VAL A 339 -14.16 24.99 -10.21
C VAL A 339 -13.82 23.63 -10.81
N PRO A 340 -13.08 22.76 -10.09
CA PRO A 340 -12.84 21.39 -10.54
C PRO A 340 -14.15 20.62 -10.72
N VAL A 341 -14.28 19.85 -11.80
CA VAL A 341 -15.49 19.09 -12.13
C VAL A 341 -15.98 18.21 -10.97
N HIS A 342 -15.06 17.62 -10.20
CA HIS A 342 -15.39 16.75 -9.06
C HIS A 342 -15.94 17.50 -7.83
N LYS A 343 -15.90 18.83 -7.82
CA LYS A 343 -16.50 19.71 -6.80
C LYS A 343 -17.84 20.29 -7.25
N LEU A 344 -18.34 19.83 -8.40
CA LEU A 344 -19.63 20.21 -8.95
C LEU A 344 -20.57 19.00 -8.95
N SER A 345 -21.84 19.24 -8.66
CA SER A 345 -22.92 18.28 -8.88
C SER A 345 -24.06 18.96 -9.63
N VAL A 346 -24.91 18.17 -10.30
CA VAL A 346 -26.08 18.71 -10.99
C VAL A 346 -27.08 19.20 -9.95
N ARG A 347 -27.68 20.38 -10.17
CA ARG A 347 -28.69 20.95 -9.27
C ARG A 347 -29.94 20.09 -9.16
N TRP A 348 -30.36 19.49 -10.26
CA TRP A 348 -31.51 18.60 -10.32
C TRP A 348 -31.08 17.15 -10.30
N THR A 349 -31.45 16.42 -9.25
CA THR A 349 -31.11 15.00 -9.09
C THR A 349 -32.32 14.12 -9.35
N HIS A 350 -32.12 13.05 -10.11
CA HIS A 350 -33.16 12.05 -10.38
C HIS A 350 -33.34 11.14 -9.15
N ALA A 351 -34.50 11.20 -8.51
CA ALA A 351 -34.80 10.48 -7.29
C ALA A 351 -36.09 9.68 -7.42
N TYR A 352 -36.17 8.57 -6.69
CA TYR A 352 -37.35 7.72 -6.65
C TYR A 352 -38.28 8.16 -5.52
N ASP A 353 -39.56 8.38 -5.82
CA ASP A 353 -40.59 8.55 -4.79
C ASP A 353 -41.14 7.19 -4.39
N MET A 354 -40.88 6.76 -3.15
CA MET A 354 -41.50 5.55 -2.61
C MET A 354 -43.01 5.71 -2.42
N SER A 355 -43.50 6.94 -2.17
CA SER A 355 -44.91 7.18 -1.88
C SER A 355 -45.77 7.24 -3.14
N ALA A 356 -45.22 7.79 -4.22
CA ALA A 356 -45.89 7.91 -5.52
C ALA A 356 -45.45 6.84 -6.52
N ASP A 357 -44.58 5.90 -6.11
CA ASP A 357 -44.01 4.82 -6.91
C ASP A 357 -43.47 5.27 -8.28
N THR A 358 -42.88 6.47 -8.31
CA THR A 358 -42.51 7.15 -9.56
C THR A 358 -41.19 7.91 -9.43
N TRP A 359 -40.47 7.99 -10.56
CA TRP A 359 -39.25 8.77 -10.66
C TRP A 359 -39.55 10.24 -10.95
N HIS A 360 -38.84 11.13 -10.28
CA HIS A 360 -38.93 12.57 -10.49
C HIS A 360 -37.57 13.24 -10.30
N PHE A 361 -37.42 14.44 -10.84
CA PHE A 361 -36.26 15.29 -10.60
C PHE A 361 -36.53 16.21 -9.40
N VAL A 362 -35.58 16.27 -8.48
CA VAL A 362 -35.64 17.13 -7.28
C VAL A 362 -34.61 18.23 -7.40
N ASP A 363 -35.03 19.48 -7.21
CA ASP A 363 -34.13 20.62 -7.09
C ASP A 363 -33.43 20.60 -5.73
N ALA A 364 -32.09 20.53 -5.73
CA ALA A 364 -31.29 20.55 -4.51
C ALA A 364 -31.47 21.85 -3.68
N VAL A 365 -31.87 22.97 -4.30
CA VAL A 365 -32.04 24.26 -3.61
C VAL A 365 -33.44 24.39 -3.03
N THR A 366 -34.48 24.24 -3.86
CA THR A 366 -35.86 24.51 -3.47
C THR A 366 -36.62 23.28 -2.98
N GLN A 367 -36.06 22.08 -3.17
CA GLN A 367 -36.71 20.77 -2.91
C GLN A 367 -37.98 20.55 -3.74
N ILE A 368 -38.19 21.35 -4.79
CA ILE A 368 -39.32 21.20 -5.71
C ILE A 368 -39.11 19.94 -6.55
N LYS A 369 -40.19 19.19 -6.77
CA LYS A 369 -40.24 18.01 -7.62
C LYS A 369 -40.74 18.38 -9.02
N ALA A 370 -40.11 17.85 -10.05
CA ALA A 370 -40.50 18.03 -11.44
C ALA A 370 -40.47 16.70 -12.21
N PRO A 371 -41.34 16.52 -13.22
CA PRO A 371 -41.36 15.31 -14.04
C PRO A 371 -40.15 15.23 -14.99
N ALA A 372 -39.54 16.37 -15.33
CA ALA A 372 -38.36 16.46 -16.19
C ALA A 372 -37.33 17.45 -15.61
N ALA A 373 -36.05 17.21 -15.88
CA ALA A 373 -35.00 18.15 -15.55
C ALA A 373 -35.11 19.41 -16.42
N PRO A 374 -34.91 20.62 -15.87
CA PRO A 374 -34.83 21.82 -16.68
C PRO A 374 -33.70 21.74 -17.70
N GLU A 375 -33.97 22.24 -18.90
CA GLU A 375 -32.95 22.30 -19.94
C GLU A 375 -31.82 23.28 -19.56
N PRO A 376 -30.57 22.98 -19.96
CA PRO A 376 -29.46 23.92 -19.80
C PRO A 376 -29.69 25.21 -20.60
N PHE A 377 -29.20 26.34 -20.08
CA PHE A 377 -29.17 27.61 -20.82
C PHE A 377 -28.06 27.61 -21.88
N GLY A 378 -28.23 26.81 -22.94
CA GLY A 378 -27.23 26.61 -23.98
C GLY A 378 -26.89 27.89 -24.74
N ASP A 379 -27.91 28.67 -25.08
CA ASP A 379 -27.77 29.96 -25.76
C ASP A 379 -27.08 31.00 -24.86
N ALA A 380 -26.16 31.78 -25.43
CA ALA A 380 -25.35 32.74 -24.70
C ALA A 380 -26.19 33.90 -24.15
N ASP A 381 -27.13 34.41 -24.95
CA ASP A 381 -28.00 35.51 -24.54
C ASP A 381 -29.01 35.06 -23.49
N SER A 382 -29.55 33.85 -23.64
CA SER A 382 -30.44 33.24 -22.65
C SER A 382 -29.72 33.01 -21.31
N ARG A 383 -28.48 32.51 -21.35
CA ARG A 383 -27.64 32.32 -20.16
C ARG A 383 -27.31 33.64 -19.47
N GLN A 384 -26.92 34.66 -20.23
CA GLN A 384 -26.60 35.98 -19.68
C GLN A 384 -27.84 36.64 -19.07
N ARG A 385 -28.99 36.58 -19.75
CA ARG A 385 -30.27 37.08 -19.23
C ARG A 385 -30.67 36.41 -17.92
N GLU A 386 -30.50 35.10 -17.81
CA GLU A 386 -30.79 34.37 -16.58
C GLU A 386 -29.85 34.78 -15.44
N ILE A 387 -28.53 34.86 -15.72
CA ILE A 387 -27.53 35.33 -14.76
C ILE A 387 -27.90 36.72 -14.24
N ASP A 388 -28.19 37.67 -15.13
CA ASP A 388 -28.55 39.04 -14.76
C ASP A 388 -29.92 39.13 -14.07
N GLY A 389 -30.86 38.26 -14.46
CA GLY A 389 -32.14 38.07 -13.77
C GLY A 389 -31.92 37.67 -12.31
N ARG A 390 -31.14 36.62 -12.07
CA ARG A 390 -30.84 36.10 -10.72
C ARG A 390 -30.06 37.09 -9.87
N LYS A 391 -29.11 37.84 -10.46
CA LYS A 391 -28.41 38.94 -9.76
C LYS A 391 -29.39 40.00 -9.26
N ARG A 392 -30.34 40.42 -10.11
CA ARG A 392 -31.37 41.40 -9.73
C ARG A 392 -32.28 40.87 -8.64
N SER A 393 -32.77 39.63 -8.76
CA SER A 393 -33.61 39.01 -7.73
C SER A 393 -32.91 38.96 -6.38
N TYR A 394 -31.63 38.55 -6.36
CA TYR A 394 -30.84 38.51 -5.15
C TYR A 394 -30.59 39.89 -4.54
N ALA A 395 -30.30 40.91 -5.37
CA ALA A 395 -30.16 42.28 -4.89
C ALA A 395 -31.46 42.80 -4.26
N MET A 396 -32.61 42.53 -4.87
CA MET A 396 -33.92 42.91 -4.32
C MET A 396 -34.21 42.22 -2.98
N GLU A 397 -33.87 40.94 -2.84
CA GLU A 397 -34.01 40.19 -1.58
C GLU A 397 -33.13 40.80 -0.47
N ARG A 398 -31.87 41.14 -0.81
CA ARG A 398 -30.94 41.79 0.12
C ARG A 398 -31.37 43.18 0.53
N ASP A 399 -31.94 43.95 -0.38
CA ASP A 399 -32.50 45.28 -0.08
C ASP A 399 -33.73 45.16 0.83
N ALA A 400 -34.59 44.17 0.60
CA ALA A 400 -35.73 43.89 1.47
C ALA A 400 -35.28 43.49 2.88
N ASP A 401 -34.30 42.61 3.01
CA ASP A 401 -33.68 42.23 4.29
C ASP A 401 -33.09 43.43 5.02
N TYR A 402 -32.39 44.30 4.29
CA TYR A 402 -31.82 45.52 4.85
C TYR A 402 -32.92 46.47 5.37
N MET A 403 -33.98 46.67 4.59
CA MET A 403 -35.11 47.51 4.98
C MET A 403 -35.85 46.94 6.20
N ALA A 404 -36.01 45.61 6.28
CA ALA A 404 -36.57 44.94 7.45
C ALA A 404 -35.71 45.15 8.70
N LYS A 405 -34.38 45.00 8.59
CA LYS A 405 -33.44 45.26 9.70
C LYS A 405 -33.44 46.72 10.13
N LYS A 406 -33.53 47.65 9.17
CA LYS A 406 -33.63 49.10 9.44
C LYS A 406 -34.91 49.42 10.20
N LEU A 407 -36.04 48.87 9.76
CA LEU A 407 -37.32 49.01 10.44
C LEU A 407 -37.27 48.43 11.87
N GLN A 408 -36.74 47.23 12.02
CA GLN A 408 -36.57 46.60 13.34
C GLN A 408 -35.71 47.45 14.28
N SER A 409 -34.58 47.96 13.77
CA SER A 409 -33.69 48.86 14.54
C SER A 409 -34.39 50.16 14.93
N ALA A 410 -35.17 50.76 14.02
CA ALA A 410 -35.96 51.95 14.30
C ALA A 410 -37.03 51.68 15.38
N ILE A 411 -37.72 50.54 15.31
CA ILE A 411 -38.69 50.09 16.33
C ILE A 411 -37.97 49.90 17.68
N THR A 412 -36.82 49.23 17.70
CA THR A 412 -36.03 49.03 18.94
C THR A 412 -35.61 50.36 19.56
N LEU A 413 -35.12 51.30 18.75
CA LEU A 413 -34.76 52.65 19.21
C LEU A 413 -35.98 53.41 19.74
N GLN A 414 -37.13 53.30 19.06
CA GLN A 414 -38.37 53.94 19.50
C GLN A 414 -38.87 53.35 20.83
N CYS A 415 -38.82 52.03 20.99
CA CYS A 415 -39.15 51.35 22.25
C CYS A 415 -38.18 51.74 23.37
N ALA A 416 -36.87 51.80 23.10
CA ALA A 416 -35.87 52.23 24.06
C ALA A 416 -36.05 53.70 24.48
N TYR A 417 -36.39 54.59 23.53
CA TYR A 417 -36.72 55.98 23.80
C TYR A 417 -37.97 56.11 24.68
N ARG A 418 -39.04 55.38 24.35
CA ARG A 418 -40.29 55.36 25.14
C ARG A 418 -40.10 54.79 26.54
N ASN A 419 -39.27 53.77 26.70
CA ASN A 419 -38.92 53.20 28.01
C ASN A 419 -38.04 54.14 28.86
N ARG A 420 -37.28 55.05 28.23
CA ARG A 420 -36.57 56.12 28.93
C ARG A 420 -37.47 57.31 29.27
N SER A 421 -38.46 57.62 28.43
CA SER A 421 -39.39 58.74 28.71
C SER A 421 -40.35 58.48 29.87
N THR A 422 -40.52 57.21 30.29
CA THR A 422 -41.29 56.85 31.50
C THR A 422 -40.50 56.99 32.80
N SER A 423 -39.18 57.19 32.74
CA SER A 423 -38.32 57.50 33.90
C SER A 423 -37.86 58.98 33.90
N THR A 424 -38.81 59.89 34.13
CA THR A 424 -38.63 61.34 34.46
C THR A 424 -37.83 62.27 33.52
N PRO A 425 -38.15 63.59 33.52
CA PRO A 425 -37.93 64.48 32.38
C PRO A 425 -36.54 65.13 32.37
N TRP A 426 -36.28 65.89 31.30
CA TRP A 426 -35.08 66.69 31.00
C TRP A 426 -33.94 65.91 30.35
N ILE A 427 -33.91 65.90 29.02
CA ILE A 427 -32.76 66.31 28.20
C ILE A 427 -33.28 66.59 26.78
N THR A 428 -33.19 67.85 26.39
CA THR A 428 -33.38 68.32 25.02
C THR A 428 -32.23 67.80 24.16
N VAL A 429 -32.50 66.86 23.25
CA VAL A 429 -31.55 66.51 22.18
C VAL A 429 -31.98 67.24 20.92
N CYS A 430 -31.20 68.28 20.58
CA CYS A 430 -31.27 68.97 19.30
C CYS A 430 -30.87 67.99 18.19
N ILE A 431 -31.80 67.72 17.28
CA ILE A 431 -31.51 67.07 16.00
C ILE A 431 -31.11 68.19 15.03
N TYR A 432 -29.82 68.29 14.73
CA TYR A 432 -29.33 69.02 13.57
C TYR A 432 -29.20 68.05 12.38
N GLY A 433 -29.69 68.48 11.23
CA GLY A 433 -29.13 68.09 9.93
C GLY A 433 -30.08 67.41 8.97
N VAL A 434 -30.87 68.22 8.25
CA VAL A 434 -31.33 67.97 6.88
C VAL A 434 -30.14 68.10 5.93
#